data_AF-A0AAI8V9N1-F1
#
_entry.id   AF-A0AAI8V9N1-F1
#
_cell.length_a   1.000
_cell.length_b   1.000
_cell.length_c   1.000
_cell.angle_alpha   90.00
_cell.angle_beta   90.00
_cell.angle_gamma   90.00
#
_symmetry.space_group_name_H-M   'P 1'
#
loop_
_entity.id
_entity.type
_entity.pdbx_description
1 polymer ?
#
loop_
_entity_poly.entity_id
_entity_poly.type
_entity_poly.pdbx_seq_one_letter_code
_entity_poly.pdbx_strand_id
1 'polypeptide(L)'
;MYARGILFGKMQYELGDHSVVKCPELGLTAEIDFKTKGWVSGTYNALGGTIRNEQTGEALFELSGLWSEEMTIKDLRNGKKDTFFDARRARPSKPQVRPLEEQDERESQKLWQKTAQAVKEKNHEVATDEKTKIEDKQREEAASRATGGVDWHPRLFRAVRADIDGEGADMEKLEWIINAQIDGATPEKQAEQVMGIYPIIPGQNTRERNIVPPNASAGNPKTAGKPASDDRPGDLIDFGQISQNDDAASAPKLDSKPATNIHDTSTNANSIHDMLESTGHKSDGPLIDFTGDMKKDLPPAKGPPPAMKRTETEESSDAFYDAQS
;
A
#
# COMPACT_ATOMS: atom_id res chain seq x y z
N MET A 1 -3.37 7.91 -0.83
CA MET A 1 -2.20 8.77 -0.47
C MET A 1 -1.56 9.25 -1.74
N TYR A 2 -1.25 10.55 -1.82
CA TYR A 2 -0.70 11.22 -3.00
C TYR A 2 0.66 11.85 -2.70
N ALA A 3 1.50 11.93 -3.72
CA ALA A 3 2.70 12.78 -3.73
C ALA A 3 2.43 14.00 -4.62
N ARG A 4 2.44 15.18 -4.03
CA ARG A 4 2.30 16.48 -4.72
C ARG A 4 3.69 17.07 -5.01
N GLY A 5 3.75 17.98 -5.97
CA GLY A 5 4.97 18.76 -6.25
C GLY A 5 6.09 18.00 -6.97
N ILE A 6 5.79 16.88 -7.64
CA ILE A 6 6.80 16.03 -8.30
C ILE A 6 7.54 16.77 -9.44
N LEU A 7 6.81 17.57 -10.23
CA LEU A 7 7.38 18.32 -11.37
C LEU A 7 7.68 19.78 -11.05
N PHE A 8 6.87 20.42 -10.19
CA PHE A 8 6.95 21.85 -9.88
C PHE A 8 6.59 22.11 -8.42
N GLY A 9 7.38 22.95 -7.74
CA GLY A 9 7.18 23.33 -6.34
C GLY A 9 7.86 22.38 -5.35
N LYS A 10 7.47 22.47 -4.07
CA LYS A 10 8.00 21.62 -3.00
C LYS A 10 7.24 20.28 -2.99
N MET A 11 7.97 19.16 -2.95
CA MET A 11 7.37 17.84 -2.80
C MET A 11 6.69 17.71 -1.43
N GLN A 12 5.48 17.14 -1.40
CA GLN A 12 4.70 16.95 -0.18
C GLN A 12 3.79 15.71 -0.28
N TYR A 13 3.68 14.95 0.80
CA TYR A 13 2.68 13.88 0.92
C TYR A 13 1.34 14.42 1.36
N GLU A 14 0.27 13.86 0.80
CA GLU A 14 -1.11 14.23 1.11
C GLU A 14 -1.95 12.95 1.28
N LEU A 15 -2.68 12.86 2.39
CA LEU A 15 -3.76 11.89 2.51
C LEU A 15 -5.00 12.42 1.80
N GLY A 16 -5.68 11.53 1.09
CA GLY A 16 -6.90 11.80 0.35
C GLY A 16 -7.77 10.55 0.35
N ASP A 17 -8.92 10.65 -0.30
CA ASP A 17 -9.93 9.60 -0.42
C ASP A 17 -10.62 9.24 0.91
N HIS A 18 -11.46 8.21 0.84
CA HIS A 18 -12.35 7.80 1.90
C HIS A 18 -11.77 6.61 2.70
N SER A 19 -12.03 6.58 4.00
CA SER A 19 -11.68 5.48 4.90
C SER A 19 -12.87 5.12 5.78
N VAL A 20 -13.07 3.81 6.01
CA VAL A 20 -14.21 3.28 6.78
C VAL A 20 -13.69 2.44 7.93
N VAL A 21 -14.18 2.72 9.14
CA VAL A 21 -13.98 1.87 10.32
C VAL A 21 -15.34 1.31 10.75
N LYS A 22 -15.48 -0.02 10.76
CA LYS A 22 -16.72 -0.70 11.18
C LYS A 22 -16.53 -1.44 12.49
N CYS A 23 -17.57 -1.43 13.32
CA CYS A 23 -17.66 -2.22 14.55
C CYS A 23 -19.03 -2.94 14.56
N PRO A 24 -19.10 -4.19 14.04
CA PRO A 24 -20.34 -4.96 13.96
C PRO A 24 -20.99 -5.20 15.33
N GLU A 25 -20.18 -5.44 16.37
CA GLU A 25 -20.64 -5.68 17.75
C GLU A 25 -21.47 -4.53 18.33
N LEU A 26 -21.09 -3.29 18.01
CA LEU A 26 -21.79 -2.08 18.43
C LEU A 26 -22.79 -1.56 17.39
N GLY A 27 -22.81 -2.16 16.19
CA GLY A 27 -23.58 -1.66 15.04
C GLY A 27 -23.17 -0.24 14.63
N LEU A 28 -21.88 0.09 14.71
CA LEU A 28 -21.36 1.42 14.41
C LEU A 28 -20.43 1.40 13.18
N THR A 29 -20.58 2.40 12.31
CA THR A 29 -19.66 2.67 11.20
C THR A 29 -19.19 4.12 11.26
N ALA A 30 -17.88 4.34 11.17
CA ALA A 30 -17.27 5.66 10.99
C ALA A 30 -16.78 5.81 9.55
N GLU A 31 -17.29 6.82 8.88
CA GLU A 31 -16.95 7.27 7.52
C GLU A 31 -16.01 8.48 7.65
N ILE A 32 -14.82 8.44 7.04
CA ILE A 32 -13.79 9.47 7.18
C ILE A 32 -13.28 9.89 5.79
N ASP A 33 -13.45 11.17 5.45
CA ASP A 33 -12.96 11.77 4.21
C ASP A 33 -11.66 12.55 4.48
N PHE A 34 -10.55 12.08 3.92
CA PHE A 34 -9.31 12.85 3.87
C PHE A 34 -9.39 13.85 2.71
N LYS A 35 -9.36 15.14 3.03
CA LYS A 35 -9.59 16.21 2.06
C LYS A 35 -8.27 16.65 1.46
N THR A 36 -8.07 16.34 0.18
CA THR A 36 -6.96 16.90 -0.60
C THR A 36 -7.17 18.39 -0.86
N LYS A 37 -6.11 19.19 -0.84
CA LYS A 37 -6.15 20.61 -1.19
C LYS A 37 -6.55 20.81 -2.66
N GLY A 38 -7.61 21.59 -2.87
CA GLY A 38 -8.02 22.02 -4.21
C GLY A 38 -7.15 23.16 -4.76
N TRP A 39 -7.23 23.38 -6.07
CA TRP A 39 -6.49 24.44 -6.76
C TRP A 39 -6.88 25.86 -6.30
N VAL A 40 -8.17 26.07 -6.01
CA VAL A 40 -8.74 27.40 -5.71
C VAL A 40 -8.71 27.71 -4.21
N SER A 41 -8.96 26.70 -3.36
CA SER A 41 -8.95 26.82 -1.90
C SER A 41 -8.75 25.45 -1.25
N GLY A 42 -8.34 25.47 0.03
CA GLY A 42 -8.15 24.25 0.83
C GLY A 42 -6.96 24.33 1.77
N THR A 43 -7.14 23.74 2.95
CA THR A 43 -6.06 23.49 3.93
C THR A 43 -5.55 22.08 3.73
N TYR A 44 -4.22 21.91 3.75
CA TYR A 44 -3.63 20.56 3.74
C TYR A 44 -4.04 19.78 4.98
N ASN A 45 -4.04 18.46 4.85
CA ASN A 45 -4.27 17.52 5.95
C ASN A 45 -5.65 17.62 6.62
N ALA A 46 -6.60 18.33 6.01
CA ALA A 46 -7.95 18.42 6.52
C ALA A 46 -8.68 17.07 6.42
N LEU A 47 -9.53 16.79 7.39
CA LEU A 47 -10.49 15.69 7.31
C LEU A 47 -11.89 16.13 7.73
N GLY A 48 -12.87 15.37 7.26
CA GLY A 48 -14.22 15.32 7.83
C GLY A 48 -14.61 13.87 8.07
N GLY A 49 -15.66 13.63 8.82
CA GLY A 49 -16.22 12.30 8.95
C GLY A 49 -17.51 12.25 9.76
N THR A 50 -18.20 11.13 9.70
CA THR A 50 -19.43 10.89 10.46
C THR A 50 -19.36 9.51 11.12
N ILE A 51 -19.73 9.41 12.39
CA ILE A 51 -19.98 8.13 13.06
C ILE A 51 -21.48 7.90 13.06
N ARG A 52 -21.92 6.78 12.46
CA ARG A 52 -23.32 6.41 12.26
C ARG A 52 -23.67 5.12 12.99
N ASN A 53 -24.93 5.00 13.39
CA ASN A 53 -25.53 3.70 13.68
C ASN A 53 -25.89 3.01 12.35
N GLU A 54 -25.39 1.79 12.15
CA GLU A 54 -25.50 1.06 10.88
C GLU A 54 -26.89 0.44 10.65
N GLN A 55 -27.67 0.22 11.72
CA GLN A 55 -29.04 -0.31 11.64
C GLN A 55 -30.07 0.79 11.32
N THR A 56 -29.89 1.99 11.87
CA THR A 56 -30.85 3.11 11.69
C THR A 56 -30.40 4.14 10.65
N GLY A 57 -29.13 4.15 10.27
CA GLY A 57 -28.51 5.18 9.43
C GLY A 57 -28.27 6.52 10.16
N GLU A 58 -28.65 6.63 11.44
CA GLU A 58 -28.56 7.86 12.22
C GLU A 58 -27.10 8.32 12.38
N ALA A 59 -26.82 9.58 12.05
CA ALA A 59 -25.54 10.22 12.32
C ALA A 59 -25.47 10.66 13.79
N LEU A 60 -24.56 10.05 14.55
CA LEU A 60 -24.40 10.28 15.98
C LEU A 60 -23.34 11.34 16.28
N PHE A 61 -22.22 11.31 15.53
CA PHE A 61 -21.10 12.24 15.71
C PHE A 61 -20.54 12.73 14.38
N GLU A 62 -20.04 13.96 14.38
CA GLU A 62 -19.31 14.60 13.28
C GLU A 62 -17.84 14.80 13.68
N LEU A 63 -16.91 14.31 12.86
CA LEU A 63 -15.46 14.52 13.00
C LEU A 63 -15.02 15.65 12.07
N SER A 64 -14.17 16.56 12.56
CA SER A 64 -13.59 17.63 11.75
C SER A 64 -12.26 18.12 12.32
N GLY A 65 -11.34 18.53 11.45
CA GLY A 65 -10.05 19.10 11.85
C GLY A 65 -8.93 18.76 10.87
N LEU A 66 -7.69 18.74 11.35
CA LEU A 66 -6.51 18.36 10.58
C LEU A 66 -5.90 17.09 11.19
N TRP A 67 -5.64 16.04 10.40
CA TRP A 67 -5.07 14.79 10.93
C TRP A 67 -3.64 14.95 11.46
N SER A 68 -2.92 15.98 11.00
CA SER A 68 -1.58 16.34 11.47
C SER A 68 -1.58 17.34 12.63
N GLU A 69 -2.74 17.83 13.07
CA GLU A 69 -2.85 18.78 14.18
C GLU A 69 -4.03 18.42 15.10
N GLU A 70 -4.97 19.34 15.31
CA GLU A 70 -6.14 19.15 16.16
C GLU A 70 -7.32 18.62 15.35
N MET A 71 -7.91 17.55 15.89
CA MET A 71 -9.18 16.99 15.48
C MET A 71 -10.22 17.22 16.58
N THR A 72 -11.45 17.44 16.16
CA THR A 72 -12.59 17.71 17.02
C THR A 72 -13.74 16.76 16.69
N ILE A 73 -14.49 16.39 17.71
CA ILE A 73 -15.71 15.58 17.60
C ILE A 73 -16.89 16.39 18.11
N LYS A 74 -18.02 16.31 17.39
CA LYS A 74 -19.27 16.95 17.75
C LYS A 74 -20.37 15.91 17.88
N ASP A 75 -21.03 15.87 19.03
CA ASP A 75 -22.23 15.07 19.26
C ASP A 75 -23.42 15.74 18.58
N LEU A 76 -24.04 15.05 17.62
CA LEU A 76 -25.11 15.62 16.80
C LEU A 76 -26.46 15.67 17.54
N ARG A 77 -26.60 14.95 18.66
CA ARG A 77 -27.85 14.85 19.44
C ARG A 77 -28.05 16.05 20.37
N ASN A 78 -26.95 16.69 20.80
CA ASN A 78 -26.96 17.85 21.70
C ASN A 78 -26.12 19.04 21.19
N GLY A 79 -25.40 18.88 20.08
CA GLY A 79 -24.57 19.92 19.45
C GLY A 79 -23.23 20.20 20.14
N LYS A 80 -22.89 19.51 21.24
CA LYS A 80 -21.65 19.72 21.99
C LYS A 80 -20.45 19.31 21.13
N LYS A 81 -19.43 20.18 21.11
CA LYS A 81 -18.17 19.96 20.39
C LYS A 81 -17.00 19.95 21.37
N ASP A 82 -16.16 18.92 21.28
CA ASP A 82 -14.97 18.73 22.10
C ASP A 82 -13.74 18.44 21.22
N THR A 83 -12.54 18.64 21.76
CA THR A 83 -11.30 18.15 21.14
C THR A 83 -11.28 16.63 21.19
N PHE A 84 -11.11 15.99 20.03
CA PHE A 84 -11.02 14.54 19.89
C PHE A 84 -9.56 14.06 20.06
N PHE A 85 -8.63 14.74 19.42
CA PHE A 85 -7.21 14.41 19.42
C PHE A 85 -6.36 15.62 19.03
N ASP A 86 -5.15 15.76 19.56
CA ASP A 86 -4.18 16.79 19.13
C ASP A 86 -2.83 16.12 18.85
N ALA A 87 -2.52 15.94 17.57
CA ALA A 87 -1.29 15.32 17.09
C ALA A 87 -0.02 16.08 17.53
N ARG A 88 -0.13 17.39 17.79
CA ARG A 88 0.98 18.25 18.25
C ARG A 88 1.35 17.96 19.71
N ARG A 89 0.43 17.35 20.48
CA ARG A 89 0.60 16.98 21.90
C ARG A 89 0.83 15.48 22.10
N ALA A 90 0.44 14.66 21.12
CA ALA A 90 0.64 13.22 21.15
C ALA A 90 2.13 12.88 21.17
N ARG A 91 2.51 11.89 22.00
CA ARG A 91 3.88 11.35 22.06
C ARG A 91 3.86 9.92 21.52
N PRO A 92 4.41 9.66 20.31
CA PRO A 92 4.41 8.32 19.74
C PRO A 92 5.37 7.41 20.53
N SER A 93 4.94 6.18 20.81
CA SER A 93 5.82 5.14 21.33
C SER A 93 6.57 4.48 20.16
N LYS A 94 7.91 4.61 20.11
CA LYS A 94 8.72 3.88 19.14
C LYS A 94 8.64 2.37 19.43
N PRO A 95 8.49 1.48 18.43
CA PRO A 95 8.59 0.04 18.64
C PRO A 95 10.03 -0.35 19.03
N GLN A 96 10.16 -1.38 19.87
CA GLN A 96 11.45 -2.00 20.19
C GLN A 96 11.75 -3.13 19.20
N VAL A 97 13.03 -3.37 18.91
CA VAL A 97 13.50 -4.39 17.97
C VAL A 97 14.74 -5.08 18.55
N ARG A 98 14.95 -6.36 18.22
CA ARG A 98 16.13 -7.14 18.64
C ARG A 98 17.43 -6.58 18.06
N PRO A 99 18.59 -6.76 18.73
CA PRO A 99 19.90 -6.39 18.20
C PRO A 99 20.17 -6.98 16.80
N LEU A 100 20.92 -6.26 15.96
CA LEU A 100 21.22 -6.67 14.58
C LEU A 100 22.00 -7.99 14.52
N GLU A 101 22.76 -8.29 15.56
CA GLU A 101 23.52 -9.52 15.76
C GLU A 101 22.58 -10.73 15.85
N GLU A 102 21.40 -10.57 16.48
CA GLU A 102 20.38 -11.61 16.69
C GLU A 102 19.39 -11.76 15.53
N GLN A 103 19.37 -10.82 14.58
CA GLN A 103 18.46 -10.85 13.42
C GLN A 103 18.93 -11.85 12.34
N ASP A 104 18.01 -12.62 11.73
CA ASP A 104 18.21 -13.41 10.51
C ASP A 104 18.60 -12.47 9.33
N GLU A 105 19.35 -12.96 8.33
CA GLU A 105 19.86 -12.14 7.21
C GLU A 105 18.79 -11.40 6.38
N ARG A 106 17.53 -11.85 6.42
CA ARG A 106 16.41 -11.25 5.69
C ARG A 106 15.49 -10.39 6.56
N GLU A 107 15.82 -10.16 7.84
CA GLU A 107 15.10 -9.18 8.65
C GLU A 107 15.44 -7.76 8.20
N SER A 108 14.42 -6.88 8.11
CA SER A 108 14.51 -5.64 7.33
C SER A 108 15.65 -4.71 7.77
N GLN A 109 15.91 -4.58 9.07
CA GLN A 109 16.98 -3.68 9.54
C GLN A 109 18.37 -4.23 9.18
N LYS A 110 18.60 -5.55 9.29
CA LYS A 110 19.86 -6.20 8.93
C LYS A 110 20.07 -6.23 7.41
N LEU A 111 19.05 -6.62 6.65
CA LEU A 111 19.09 -6.70 5.19
C LEU A 111 19.41 -5.33 4.56
N TRP A 112 18.76 -4.27 5.02
CA TRP A 112 18.91 -2.92 4.47
C TRP A 112 19.94 -2.05 5.20
N GLN A 113 20.67 -2.60 6.19
CA GLN A 113 21.56 -1.83 7.08
C GLN A 113 22.52 -0.91 6.32
N LYS A 114 23.22 -1.46 5.31
CA LYS A 114 24.24 -0.74 4.55
C LYS A 114 23.64 0.35 3.66
N THR A 115 22.55 0.04 2.96
CA THR A 115 21.80 1.02 2.15
C THR A 115 21.29 2.16 3.03
N ALA A 116 20.68 1.85 4.18
CA ALA A 116 20.17 2.85 5.12
C ALA A 116 21.29 3.73 5.71
N GLN A 117 22.44 3.14 6.05
CA GLN A 117 23.61 3.88 6.52
C GLN A 117 24.15 4.83 5.43
N ALA A 118 24.31 4.35 4.20
CA ALA A 118 24.77 5.17 3.08
C ALA A 118 23.80 6.32 2.75
N VAL A 119 22.48 6.10 2.83
CA VAL A 119 21.46 7.16 2.71
C VAL A 119 21.60 8.19 3.83
N LYS A 120 21.80 7.75 5.09
CA LYS A 120 22.02 8.65 6.24
C LYS A 120 23.29 9.49 6.10
N GLU A 121 24.33 8.91 5.50
CA GLU A 121 25.59 9.59 5.15
C GLU A 121 25.50 10.45 3.88
N LYS A 122 24.34 10.46 3.19
CA LYS A 122 24.10 11.13 1.89
C LYS A 122 25.02 10.62 0.76
N ASN A 123 25.56 9.41 0.90
CA ASN A 123 26.35 8.74 -0.12
C ASN A 123 25.43 7.96 -1.08
N HIS A 124 24.91 8.67 -2.09
CA HIS A 124 23.95 8.13 -3.04
C HIS A 124 24.52 7.03 -3.95
N GLU A 125 25.83 7.06 -4.23
CA GLU A 125 26.52 6.01 -5.01
C GLU A 125 26.50 4.68 -4.24
N VAL A 126 27.04 4.67 -3.01
CA VAL A 126 27.06 3.46 -2.16
C VAL A 126 25.65 2.98 -1.82
N ALA A 127 24.70 3.91 -1.60
CA ALA A 127 23.30 3.55 -1.38
C ALA A 127 22.70 2.81 -2.59
N THR A 128 23.02 3.26 -3.81
CA THR A 128 22.56 2.63 -5.06
C THR A 128 23.22 1.28 -5.28
N ASP A 129 24.52 1.16 -5.04
CA ASP A 129 25.26 -0.11 -5.17
C ASP A 129 24.76 -1.17 -4.19
N GLU A 130 24.61 -0.84 -2.91
CA GLU A 130 24.13 -1.79 -1.89
C GLU A 130 22.65 -2.16 -2.12
N LYS A 131 21.82 -1.22 -2.58
CA LYS A 131 20.44 -1.51 -3.02
C LYS A 131 20.43 -2.48 -4.20
N THR A 132 21.26 -2.25 -5.20
CA THR A 132 21.33 -3.07 -6.43
C THR A 132 21.74 -4.51 -6.09
N LYS A 133 22.71 -4.71 -5.19
CA LYS A 133 23.12 -6.05 -4.71
C LYS A 133 21.96 -6.84 -4.09
N ILE A 134 21.08 -6.18 -3.34
CA ILE A 134 19.90 -6.82 -2.74
C ILE A 134 18.86 -7.18 -3.82
N GLU A 135 18.58 -6.25 -4.75
CA GLU A 135 17.59 -6.45 -5.80
C GLU A 135 18.01 -7.49 -6.85
N ASP A 136 19.29 -7.52 -7.22
CA ASP A 136 19.84 -8.49 -8.17
C ASP A 136 19.80 -9.90 -7.59
N LYS A 137 20.21 -10.10 -6.33
CA LYS A 137 20.06 -11.38 -5.63
C LYS A 137 18.61 -11.86 -5.61
N GLN A 138 17.65 -10.97 -5.34
CA GLN A 138 16.22 -11.31 -5.36
C GLN A 138 15.72 -11.65 -6.79
N ARG A 139 16.30 -11.05 -7.84
CA ARG A 139 16.00 -11.37 -9.24
C ARG A 139 16.59 -12.72 -9.65
N GLU A 140 17.80 -13.05 -9.23
CA GLU A 140 18.44 -14.36 -9.42
C GLU A 140 17.64 -15.47 -8.72
N GLU A 141 17.24 -15.26 -7.47
CA GLU A 141 16.38 -16.20 -6.73
C GLU A 141 15.00 -16.38 -7.39
N ALA A 142 14.44 -15.35 -8.01
CA ALA A 142 13.20 -15.44 -8.77
C ALA A 142 13.38 -16.22 -10.08
N ALA A 143 14.46 -15.97 -10.82
CA ALA A 143 14.79 -16.72 -12.02
C ALA A 143 15.04 -18.21 -11.71
N SER A 144 15.82 -18.51 -10.68
CA SER A 144 16.09 -19.88 -10.23
C SER A 144 14.81 -20.64 -9.84
N ARG A 145 13.88 -19.97 -9.13
CA ARG A 145 12.55 -20.53 -8.82
C ARG A 145 11.72 -20.81 -10.07
N ALA A 146 11.68 -19.88 -11.01
CA ALA A 146 10.95 -20.05 -12.27
C ALA A 146 11.54 -21.20 -13.12
N THR A 147 12.86 -21.29 -13.26
CA THR A 147 13.53 -22.40 -13.97
C THR A 147 13.33 -23.74 -13.27
N GLY A 148 13.27 -23.76 -11.94
CA GLY A 148 12.99 -24.95 -11.14
C GLY A 148 11.51 -25.37 -11.08
N GLY A 149 10.57 -24.55 -11.58
CA GLY A 149 9.13 -24.77 -11.41
C GLY A 149 8.68 -24.71 -9.95
N VAL A 150 9.33 -23.89 -9.11
CA VAL A 150 9.06 -23.78 -7.67
C VAL A 150 8.40 -22.45 -7.33
N ASP A 151 7.15 -22.51 -6.86
CA ASP A 151 6.41 -21.33 -6.42
C ASP A 151 6.95 -20.75 -5.10
N TRP A 152 6.94 -19.42 -5.01
CA TRP A 152 7.30 -18.72 -3.78
C TRP A 152 6.13 -18.71 -2.80
N HIS A 153 6.43 -19.00 -1.53
CA HIS A 153 5.47 -19.06 -0.44
C HIS A 153 5.96 -18.18 0.73
N PRO A 154 5.09 -17.37 1.38
CA PRO A 154 5.49 -16.61 2.56
C PRO A 154 5.89 -17.53 3.73
N ARG A 155 6.91 -17.12 4.50
CA ARG A 155 7.42 -17.92 5.63
C ARG A 155 6.50 -17.90 6.87
N LEU A 156 5.82 -16.78 7.12
CA LEU A 156 5.07 -16.55 8.38
C LEU A 156 3.57 -16.41 8.18
N PHE A 157 3.11 -16.36 6.93
CA PHE A 157 1.71 -16.14 6.57
C PHE A 157 1.25 -17.23 5.61
N ARG A 158 -0.03 -17.57 5.67
CA ARG A 158 -0.73 -18.47 4.74
C ARG A 158 -1.90 -17.73 4.11
N ALA A 159 -2.34 -18.17 2.94
CA ALA A 159 -3.55 -17.62 2.34
C ALA A 159 -4.76 -17.85 3.26
N VAL A 160 -5.68 -16.89 3.28
CA VAL A 160 -6.96 -17.05 3.97
C VAL A 160 -7.80 -18.12 3.26
N ARG A 161 -8.50 -18.92 4.07
CA ARG A 161 -9.25 -20.10 3.66
C ARG A 161 -10.64 -20.05 4.26
N ALA A 162 -11.64 -19.69 3.45
CA ALA A 162 -13.04 -19.60 3.91
C ALA A 162 -13.53 -20.87 4.64
N ASP A 163 -13.03 -22.05 4.25
CA ASP A 163 -13.39 -23.34 4.85
C ASP A 163 -12.81 -23.60 6.26
N ILE A 164 -11.77 -22.86 6.67
CA ILE A 164 -11.11 -22.98 7.99
C ILE A 164 -11.28 -21.71 8.83
N ASP A 165 -11.13 -20.55 8.18
CA ASP A 165 -11.06 -19.23 8.80
C ASP A 165 -12.46 -18.58 8.94
N GLY A 166 -13.47 -19.13 8.26
CA GLY A 166 -14.84 -18.63 8.25
C GLY A 166 -15.09 -17.52 7.21
N GLU A 167 -16.37 -17.20 7.03
CA GLU A 167 -16.87 -16.20 6.08
C GLU A 167 -17.21 -14.86 6.78
N GLY A 168 -16.35 -14.44 7.70
CA GLY A 168 -16.47 -13.16 8.39
C GLY A 168 -16.15 -11.98 7.45
N ALA A 169 -16.92 -10.89 7.52
CA ALA A 169 -16.71 -9.69 6.69
C ALA A 169 -15.39 -8.93 6.97
N ASP A 170 -14.67 -9.35 8.00
CA ASP A 170 -13.29 -9.02 8.34
C ASP A 170 -12.28 -9.96 7.61
N MET A 171 -12.56 -11.26 7.58
CA MET A 171 -11.73 -12.27 6.91
C MET A 171 -11.81 -12.20 5.38
N GLU A 172 -12.98 -11.87 4.81
CA GLU A 172 -13.19 -11.67 3.35
C GLU A 172 -12.24 -10.64 2.71
N LYS A 173 -11.64 -9.75 3.52
CA LYS A 173 -10.77 -8.65 3.06
C LYS A 173 -9.29 -8.95 3.21
N LEU A 174 -8.93 -10.07 3.84
CA LEU A 174 -7.54 -10.45 4.09
C LEU A 174 -7.13 -11.52 3.08
N GLU A 175 -6.09 -11.26 2.29
CA GLU A 175 -5.49 -12.28 1.43
C GLU A 175 -4.65 -13.28 2.24
N TRP A 176 -4.02 -12.81 3.32
CA TRP A 176 -3.02 -13.53 4.10
C TRP A 176 -3.27 -13.39 5.61
N ILE A 177 -3.19 -14.50 6.33
CA ILE A 177 -3.26 -14.58 7.80
C ILE A 177 -2.00 -15.22 8.37
N ILE A 178 -1.67 -14.93 9.63
CA ILE A 178 -0.50 -15.53 10.30
C ILE A 178 -0.61 -17.07 10.28
N ASN A 179 0.48 -17.75 9.93
CA ASN A 179 0.53 -19.20 9.83
C ASN A 179 0.79 -19.85 11.20
N ALA A 180 -0.08 -19.57 12.17
CA ALA A 180 -0.02 -20.09 13.53
C ALA A 180 -1.44 -20.14 14.15
N GLN A 181 -1.64 -21.03 15.12
CA GLN A 181 -2.84 -21.03 15.96
C GLN A 181 -2.50 -20.34 17.29
N ILE A 182 -3.35 -19.39 17.68
CA ILE A 182 -3.24 -18.60 18.91
C ILE A 182 -4.55 -18.76 19.67
N ASP A 183 -4.69 -19.89 20.36
CA ASP A 183 -5.89 -20.34 21.07
C ASP A 183 -5.68 -20.41 22.61
N GLY A 184 -4.56 -19.88 23.10
CA GLY A 184 -4.21 -19.86 24.51
C GLY A 184 -5.32 -19.27 25.39
N ALA A 185 -5.73 -20.00 26.42
CA ALA A 185 -6.81 -19.60 27.32
C ALA A 185 -6.49 -18.38 28.21
N THR A 186 -5.22 -17.95 28.27
CA THR A 186 -4.79 -16.76 29.00
C THR A 186 -3.87 -15.89 28.14
N PRO A 187 -3.77 -14.57 28.39
CA PRO A 187 -2.86 -13.68 27.65
C PRO A 187 -1.41 -14.14 27.65
N GLU A 188 -0.94 -14.75 28.74
CA GLU A 188 0.42 -15.28 28.87
C GLU A 188 0.65 -16.46 27.92
N LYS A 189 -0.34 -17.34 27.77
CA LYS A 189 -0.28 -18.47 26.83
C LYS A 189 -0.38 -18.02 25.39
N GLN A 190 -1.18 -17.00 25.09
CA GLN A 190 -1.21 -16.37 23.77
C GLN A 190 0.13 -15.67 23.44
N ALA A 191 0.73 -14.98 24.40
CA ALA A 191 2.04 -14.35 24.25
C ALA A 191 3.15 -15.39 24.01
N GLU A 192 3.13 -16.52 24.73
CA GLU A 192 4.02 -17.67 24.50
C GLU A 192 3.85 -18.25 23.08
N GLN A 193 2.61 -18.43 22.62
CA GLN A 193 2.30 -18.88 21.25
C GLN A 193 2.85 -17.89 20.20
N VAL A 194 2.59 -16.58 20.35
CA VAL A 194 3.09 -15.53 19.46
C VAL A 194 4.62 -15.49 19.42
N MET A 195 5.27 -15.59 20.59
CA MET A 195 6.72 -15.65 20.70
C MET A 195 7.34 -16.93 20.10
N GLY A 196 6.54 -18.00 19.92
CA GLY A 196 6.93 -19.21 19.21
C GLY A 196 6.90 -19.10 17.68
N ILE A 197 6.19 -18.11 17.11
CA ILE A 197 6.08 -17.91 15.64
C ILE A 197 7.39 -17.36 15.07
N TYR A 198 7.93 -16.33 15.71
CA TYR A 198 9.14 -15.63 15.30
C TYR A 198 9.80 -14.98 16.52
N PRO A 199 11.14 -14.89 16.59
CA PRO A 199 11.81 -14.16 17.66
C PRO A 199 11.52 -12.65 17.56
N ILE A 200 10.95 -12.09 18.62
CA ILE A 200 10.48 -10.70 18.75
C ILE A 200 11.26 -9.95 19.84
N ILE A 201 11.65 -10.62 20.93
CA ILE A 201 12.38 -10.02 22.07
C ILE A 201 13.85 -10.44 22.12
N PRO A 202 14.76 -9.61 22.67
CA PRO A 202 16.19 -9.94 22.73
C PRO A 202 16.49 -11.26 23.45
N GLY A 203 17.49 -11.99 22.97
CA GLY A 203 17.90 -13.28 23.52
C GLY A 203 17.05 -14.48 23.13
N GLN A 204 15.99 -14.33 22.32
CA GLN A 204 15.24 -15.47 21.79
C GLN A 204 16.05 -16.27 20.77
N ASN A 205 16.22 -17.57 21.05
CA ASN A 205 17.00 -18.47 20.21
C ASN A 205 16.22 -18.99 19.00
N THR A 206 16.81 -18.84 17.81
CA THR A 206 16.28 -19.29 16.52
C THR A 206 16.35 -20.82 16.28
N ARG A 207 16.55 -21.65 17.31
CA ARG A 207 16.81 -23.10 17.16
C ARG A 207 15.64 -24.02 17.53
N GLU A 208 14.60 -23.52 18.16
CA GLU A 208 13.39 -24.29 18.52
C GLU A 208 12.28 -24.15 17.46
N ARG A 209 12.67 -24.00 16.19
CA ARG A 209 11.72 -23.67 15.12
C ARG A 209 11.00 -24.92 14.60
N ASN A 210 9.69 -25.00 14.88
CA ASN A 210 8.74 -25.61 13.96
C ASN A 210 8.64 -24.73 12.70
N ILE A 211 9.67 -24.79 11.84
CA ILE A 211 9.56 -24.25 10.48
C ILE A 211 8.59 -25.15 9.74
N VAL A 212 7.29 -24.81 9.75
CA VAL A 212 6.30 -25.47 8.90
C VAL A 212 6.79 -25.30 7.46
N PRO A 213 7.18 -26.39 6.76
CA PRO A 213 7.61 -26.28 5.37
C PRO A 213 6.44 -25.76 4.54
N PRO A 214 6.67 -24.93 3.50
CA PRO A 214 5.58 -24.43 2.65
C PRO A 214 4.76 -25.55 1.99
N ASN A 215 5.32 -26.76 1.90
CA ASN A 215 4.66 -27.94 1.31
C ASN A 215 3.94 -28.84 2.33
N ALA A 216 3.91 -28.49 3.63
CA ALA A 216 3.13 -29.20 4.64
C ALA A 216 1.63 -28.87 4.54
N SER A 217 1.05 -29.17 3.38
CA SER A 217 -0.38 -29.41 3.27
C SER A 217 -0.78 -30.46 4.31
N ALA A 218 -1.92 -30.26 4.97
CA ALA A 218 -2.43 -31.16 5.99
C ALA A 218 -2.88 -32.49 5.35
N GLY A 219 -1.92 -33.38 5.13
CA GLY A 219 -2.15 -34.72 4.61
C GLY A 219 -2.91 -35.55 5.65
N ASN A 220 -4.12 -35.99 5.29
CA ASN A 220 -4.93 -36.92 6.07
C ASN A 220 -4.08 -38.09 6.60
N PRO A 221 -4.23 -38.51 7.88
CA PRO A 221 -3.54 -39.67 8.41
C PRO A 221 -4.12 -40.95 7.79
N LYS A 222 -3.55 -41.39 6.66
CA LYS A 222 -3.83 -42.72 6.11
C LYS A 222 -3.18 -43.77 7.01
N THR A 223 -4.04 -44.57 7.61
CA THR A 223 -3.73 -45.72 8.47
C THR A 223 -2.78 -46.72 7.79
N ALA A 224 -1.96 -47.38 8.60
CA ALA A 224 -0.98 -48.35 8.16
C ALA A 224 -1.61 -49.57 7.44
N GLY A 225 -1.01 -49.97 6.32
CA GLY A 225 -1.24 -51.24 5.64
C GLY A 225 0.10 -51.88 5.27
N LYS A 226 0.29 -53.16 5.59
CA LYS A 226 1.50 -53.92 5.27
C LYS A 226 1.64 -54.15 3.75
N PRO A 227 2.86 -54.34 3.22
CA PRO A 227 3.06 -54.74 1.84
C PRO A 227 2.68 -56.21 1.65
N ALA A 228 2.07 -56.52 0.50
CA ALA A 228 1.97 -57.85 -0.05
C ALA A 228 2.68 -57.86 -1.41
N SER A 229 3.63 -58.79 -1.58
CA SER A 229 4.31 -59.09 -2.82
C SER A 229 3.46 -60.01 -3.69
N ASP A 230 3.48 -59.83 -5.01
CA ASP A 230 3.46 -60.98 -5.92
C ASP A 230 4.11 -60.67 -7.28
N ASP A 231 4.51 -61.71 -7.99
CA ASP A 231 5.43 -61.68 -9.14
C ASP A 231 4.78 -61.44 -10.52
N ARG A 232 5.45 -60.63 -11.37
CA ARG A 232 5.88 -60.84 -12.80
C ARG A 232 5.02 -61.65 -13.82
N PRO A 233 5.33 -61.62 -15.15
CA PRO A 233 5.99 -60.60 -16.02
C PRO A 233 5.27 -60.37 -17.39
N GLY A 234 5.86 -59.53 -18.26
CA GLY A 234 5.57 -59.44 -19.72
C GLY A 234 4.75 -58.19 -20.09
N ASP A 235 4.96 -57.52 -21.24
CA ASP A 235 5.75 -57.90 -22.43
C ASP A 235 6.51 -56.70 -23.06
N LEU A 236 7.36 -56.94 -24.06
CA LEU A 236 8.36 -55.99 -24.60
C LEU A 236 8.21 -55.78 -26.14
N ILE A 237 8.61 -54.60 -26.65
CA ILE A 237 8.91 -54.29 -28.09
C ILE A 237 7.58 -54.09 -28.93
N ASP A 238 7.43 -53.20 -29.93
CA ASP A 238 8.33 -52.79 -31.04
C ASP A 238 8.10 -51.35 -31.61
N PHE A 239 9.00 -50.94 -32.50
CA PHE A 239 9.08 -49.65 -33.22
C PHE A 239 8.66 -49.73 -34.70
N GLY A 240 8.14 -48.62 -35.24
CA GLY A 240 8.19 -48.28 -36.67
C GLY A 240 7.04 -48.79 -37.57
N GLN A 241 6.90 -48.38 -38.84
CA GLN A 241 7.45 -47.22 -39.56
C GLN A 241 6.68 -47.00 -40.90
N ILE A 242 6.27 -45.75 -41.19
CA ILE A 242 6.05 -45.08 -42.52
C ILE A 242 5.45 -45.88 -43.72
N SER A 243 4.34 -45.37 -44.30
CA SER A 243 4.15 -44.96 -45.73
C SER A 243 2.66 -44.65 -45.99
N GLN A 244 2.18 -43.47 -46.44
CA GLN A 244 2.41 -42.59 -47.62
C GLN A 244 1.34 -42.74 -48.74
N ASN A 245 0.84 -41.57 -49.19
CA ASN A 245 0.18 -41.21 -50.47
C ASN A 245 -1.15 -40.42 -50.25
N ASP A 246 -1.52 -39.43 -51.07
CA ASP A 246 -0.80 -38.21 -51.51
C ASP A 246 -1.82 -37.20 -52.14
N ASP A 247 -1.33 -36.03 -52.59
CA ASP A 247 -2.00 -35.01 -53.43
C ASP A 247 -3.06 -34.06 -52.79
N ALA A 248 -3.12 -32.74 -53.11
CA ALA A 248 -2.14 -31.83 -53.74
C ALA A 248 -2.59 -30.35 -53.62
N ALA A 249 -1.64 -29.40 -53.43
CA ALA A 249 -1.61 -28.03 -54.01
C ALA A 249 -0.49 -27.16 -53.39
N SER A 250 0.21 -26.33 -54.18
CA SER A 250 1.52 -25.73 -53.83
C SER A 250 1.57 -24.18 -53.76
N ALA A 251 2.61 -23.65 -53.11
CA ALA A 251 2.94 -22.22 -52.91
C ALA A 251 3.59 -21.54 -54.14
N PRO A 252 4.05 -20.24 -54.09
CA PRO A 252 5.40 -19.93 -53.56
C PRO A 252 5.62 -18.51 -52.94
N LYS A 253 6.91 -18.11 -52.80
CA LYS A 253 7.51 -16.98 -52.03
C LYS A 253 7.84 -15.74 -52.94
N LEU A 254 8.55 -14.63 -52.59
CA LEU A 254 9.42 -14.21 -51.45
C LEU A 254 9.68 -12.65 -51.44
N ASP A 255 10.25 -12.11 -50.34
CA ASP A 255 11.12 -10.90 -50.17
C ASP A 255 10.73 -9.45 -50.61
N SER A 256 10.87 -8.48 -49.67
CA SER A 256 12.05 -7.55 -49.58
C SER A 256 11.87 -6.36 -48.60
N LYS A 257 12.99 -5.80 -48.11
CA LYS A 257 13.16 -4.62 -47.22
C LYS A 257 13.77 -3.45 -48.05
N PRO A 258 13.73 -2.14 -47.66
CA PRO A 258 14.28 -1.65 -46.38
C PRO A 258 13.61 -0.39 -45.76
N ALA A 259 14.20 0.10 -44.65
CA ALA A 259 13.89 1.36 -43.99
C ALA A 259 15.01 2.41 -44.19
N THR A 260 14.68 3.70 -44.08
CA THR A 260 15.63 4.82 -44.10
C THR A 260 15.27 5.87 -43.05
N ASN A 261 16.28 6.40 -42.35
CA ASN A 261 16.21 7.61 -41.49
C ASN A 261 15.94 8.87 -42.38
N ILE A 262 15.57 10.07 -41.92
CA ILE A 262 16.11 11.00 -40.87
C ILE A 262 15.02 12.06 -40.52
N HIS A 263 15.16 12.79 -39.39
CA HIS A 263 14.55 14.10 -38.98
C HIS A 263 13.77 14.92 -40.05
N ASP A 264 12.69 15.67 -39.77
CA ASP A 264 12.60 16.75 -38.75
C ASP A 264 11.18 17.36 -38.53
N THR A 265 10.98 18.03 -37.38
CA THR A 265 9.99 19.12 -37.05
C THR A 265 8.47 19.06 -37.32
N SER A 266 7.71 19.52 -36.28
CA SER A 266 6.48 20.34 -36.33
C SER A 266 5.11 19.71 -36.67
N THR A 267 4.13 19.94 -35.77
CA THR A 267 2.63 19.93 -35.83
C THR A 267 2.02 19.11 -34.67
N ASN A 268 0.82 19.39 -34.11
CA ASN A 268 -0.11 20.54 -34.24
C ASN A 268 -0.91 20.66 -32.93
N ALA A 269 -1.04 21.86 -32.33
CA ALA A 269 -1.71 22.03 -31.03
C ALA A 269 -3.24 21.82 -31.05
N ASN A 270 -3.86 21.89 -32.23
CA ASN A 270 -5.33 21.91 -32.37
C ASN A 270 -6.00 20.55 -32.07
N SER A 271 -5.29 19.42 -32.25
CA SER A 271 -5.84 18.07 -32.06
C SER A 271 -6.30 17.78 -30.63
N ILE A 272 -5.76 18.50 -29.64
CA ILE A 272 -6.09 18.30 -28.22
C ILE A 272 -7.31 19.14 -27.81
N HIS A 273 -7.56 20.26 -28.50
CA HIS A 273 -8.68 21.16 -28.17
C HIS A 273 -10.03 20.52 -28.52
N ASP A 274 -10.14 19.92 -29.71
CA ASP A 274 -11.36 19.27 -30.20
C ASP A 274 -11.77 18.06 -29.32
N MET A 275 -10.80 17.36 -28.73
CA MET A 275 -11.06 16.27 -27.77
C MET A 275 -11.62 16.77 -26.43
N LEU A 276 -11.28 17.98 -26.00
CA LEU A 276 -11.75 18.54 -24.73
C LEU A 276 -13.18 19.05 -24.82
N GLU A 277 -13.56 19.73 -25.91
CA GLU A 277 -14.94 20.22 -26.09
C GLU A 277 -15.97 19.07 -26.23
N SER A 278 -15.54 17.90 -26.75
CA SER A 278 -16.38 16.70 -26.94
C SER A 278 -16.96 16.08 -25.64
N THR A 279 -16.60 16.57 -24.45
CA THR A 279 -16.96 15.93 -23.16
C THR A 279 -17.78 16.80 -22.20
N GLY A 280 -18.11 18.04 -22.58
CA GLY A 280 -18.80 19.00 -21.72
C GLY A 280 -20.33 19.03 -21.85
N HIS A 281 -21.07 18.44 -20.90
CA HIS A 281 -22.50 18.74 -20.72
C HIS A 281 -22.70 20.04 -19.93
N LYS A 282 -23.55 20.95 -20.44
CA LYS A 282 -24.01 22.14 -19.71
C LYS A 282 -25.20 21.79 -18.81
N SER A 283 -25.13 22.18 -17.54
CA SER A 283 -26.28 22.20 -16.62
C SER A 283 -26.98 23.55 -16.66
N ASP A 284 -28.30 23.56 -16.84
CA ASP A 284 -29.12 24.78 -16.94
C ASP A 284 -29.69 25.17 -15.55
N GLY A 285 -29.52 26.43 -15.14
CA GLY A 285 -29.97 26.95 -13.84
C GLY A 285 -29.35 28.32 -13.49
N PRO A 286 -30.06 29.18 -12.73
CA PRO A 286 -29.62 30.55 -12.47
C PRO A 286 -28.38 30.61 -11.57
N LEU A 287 -27.32 31.24 -12.07
CA LEU A 287 -26.03 31.39 -11.40
C LEU A 287 -26.12 32.43 -10.26
N ILE A 288 -25.75 32.04 -9.05
CA ILE A 288 -25.70 32.93 -7.88
C ILE A 288 -24.45 33.84 -7.98
N ASP A 289 -24.65 35.14 -8.12
CA ASP A 289 -23.55 36.13 -8.12
C ASP A 289 -23.09 36.46 -6.69
N PHE A 290 -22.16 35.65 -6.19
CA PHE A 290 -21.50 35.86 -4.91
C PHE A 290 -20.67 37.16 -4.82
N THR A 291 -20.41 37.86 -5.93
CA THR A 291 -19.61 39.10 -5.91
C THR A 291 -20.44 40.36 -5.61
N GLY A 292 -21.75 40.30 -5.81
CA GLY A 292 -22.67 41.41 -5.54
C GLY A 292 -22.98 41.60 -4.06
N ASP A 293 -23.28 40.51 -3.34
CA ASP A 293 -23.77 40.62 -1.95
C ASP A 293 -22.67 40.94 -0.93
N MET A 294 -21.43 40.48 -1.15
CA MET A 294 -20.31 40.75 -0.23
C MET A 294 -19.85 42.23 -0.20
N LYS A 295 -20.41 43.09 -1.07
CA LYS A 295 -20.13 44.54 -1.09
C LYS A 295 -21.08 45.38 -0.22
N LYS A 296 -22.17 44.81 0.32
CA LYS A 296 -23.16 45.56 1.10
C LYS A 296 -22.76 45.78 2.57
N ASP A 297 -21.89 44.94 3.12
CA ASP A 297 -21.61 44.89 4.57
C ASP A 297 -20.23 45.46 4.98
N LEU A 298 -19.56 46.22 4.10
CA LEU A 298 -18.24 46.81 4.38
C LEU A 298 -18.32 48.34 4.60
N PRO A 299 -17.88 48.87 5.76
CA PRO A 299 -17.82 50.32 5.98
C PRO A 299 -16.75 50.98 5.09
N PRO A 300 -16.95 52.24 4.65
CA PRO A 300 -16.05 52.90 3.71
C PRO A 300 -14.68 53.22 4.35
N ALA A 301 -13.62 52.60 3.83
CA ALA A 301 -12.25 52.86 4.26
C ALA A 301 -11.79 54.27 3.83
N LYS A 302 -11.23 55.04 4.79
CA LYS A 302 -10.57 56.32 4.50
C LYS A 302 -9.07 56.10 4.27
N GLY A 303 -8.60 56.49 3.09
CA GLY A 303 -7.17 56.67 2.79
C GLY A 303 -6.54 55.59 1.90
N PRO A 304 -5.50 55.93 1.11
CA PRO A 304 -4.81 54.98 0.24
C PRO A 304 -3.88 54.04 1.04
N PRO A 305 -3.70 52.78 0.61
CA PRO A 305 -2.84 51.82 1.30
C PRO A 305 -1.34 52.13 1.07
N PRO A 306 -0.46 51.83 2.05
CA PRO A 306 0.98 52.00 1.89
C PRO A 306 1.59 50.95 0.95
N ALA A 307 2.59 51.35 0.16
CA ALA A 307 3.29 50.45 -0.75
C ALA A 307 4.20 49.47 0.02
N MET A 308 3.94 48.17 -0.10
CA MET A 308 4.77 47.13 0.49
C MET A 308 6.07 46.95 -0.31
N LYS A 309 7.22 47.24 0.32
CA LYS A 309 8.52 46.78 -0.18
C LYS A 309 8.69 45.31 0.14
N ARG A 310 9.22 44.54 -0.82
CA ARG A 310 9.74 43.19 -0.57
C ARG A 310 11.04 43.28 0.23
N THR A 311 11.07 42.68 1.41
CA THR A 311 12.31 42.33 2.11
C THR A 311 12.61 40.86 1.86
N GLU A 312 13.70 40.60 1.16
CA GLU A 312 14.28 39.26 1.09
C GLU A 312 14.70 38.84 2.51
N THR A 313 14.42 37.59 2.87
CA THR A 313 14.81 37.00 4.16
C THR A 313 15.60 35.73 3.89
N GLU A 314 16.85 35.92 3.46
CA GLU A 314 17.89 34.91 3.60
C GLU A 314 18.21 34.75 5.09
N GLU A 315 17.36 34.02 5.84
CA GLU A 315 17.65 33.42 7.15
C GLU A 315 16.40 32.67 7.66
N SER A 316 16.10 31.52 7.04
CA SER A 316 15.23 30.50 7.63
C SER A 316 16.06 29.24 7.80
N SER A 317 16.42 28.93 9.05
CA SER A 317 17.16 27.72 9.39
C SER A 317 16.30 26.48 9.14
N ASP A 318 16.62 25.73 8.09
CA ASP A 318 15.97 24.46 7.75
C ASP A 318 16.37 23.37 8.76
N ALA A 319 15.72 23.38 9.93
CA ALA A 319 15.80 22.29 10.89
C ALA A 319 14.88 21.14 10.44
N PHE A 320 15.44 20.22 9.64
CA PHE A 320 14.85 18.90 9.47
C PHE A 320 14.85 18.18 10.83
N TYR A 321 13.68 18.12 11.47
CA TYR A 321 13.45 17.25 12.63
C TYR A 321 13.23 15.80 12.16
N ASP A 322 14.28 15.23 11.54
CA ASP A 322 14.38 13.77 11.46
C ASP A 322 14.33 13.20 12.88
N ALA A 323 13.65 12.07 13.04
CA ALA A 323 13.46 11.42 14.33
C ALA A 323 14.82 11.09 14.96
N GLN A 324 15.26 11.93 15.90
CA GLN A 324 16.47 11.69 16.66
C GLN A 324 16.40 10.30 17.30
N SER A 325 17.47 9.53 17.09
CA SER A 325 17.64 8.14 17.54
C SER A 325 17.50 8.05 19.05
#